data_AF-A0A2N6VE85-F1
#
_entry.id   AF-A0A2N6VE85-F1
#
_cell.length_a   1.000
_cell.length_b   1.000
_cell.length_c   1.000
_cell.angle_alpha   90.00
_cell.angle_beta   90.00
_cell.angle_gamma   90.00
#
_symmetry.space_group_name_H-M   'P 1'
#
loop_
_entity.id
_entity.type
_entity.pdbx_description
1 polymer ?
#
loop_
_entity_poly.entity_id
_entity_poly.type
_entity_poly.pdbx_seq_one_letter_code
_entity_poly.pdbx_strand_id
1 'polypeptide(L)'
;TGSGKSSLFNAVSGLEIAEVGVRRPTTSEPIACVWGEGGDDLLDWLEVPKSRRTWRESALDGDDEEPLRGLILIDLPDHDSTAYAHREVSDRLIDMVDVVFWV
;
A
#
# COMPACT_ATOMS: atom_id res chain seq x y z
N THR A 1 4.09 -14.62 -2.12
CA THR A 1 5.45 -14.82 -1.59
C THR A 1 5.50 -14.23 -0.20
N GLY A 2 5.94 -14.98 0.81
CA GLY A 2 6.13 -14.49 2.18
C GLY A 2 7.36 -13.58 2.31
N SER A 3 7.60 -12.69 1.34
CA SER A 3 8.81 -11.86 1.29
C SER A 3 8.81 -10.73 2.34
N GLY A 4 7.66 -10.44 2.94
CA GLY A 4 7.55 -9.49 4.05
C GLY A 4 7.10 -8.08 3.65
N LYS A 5 6.62 -7.84 2.41
CA LYS A 5 6.05 -6.54 2.00
C LYS A 5 4.94 -6.07 2.94
N SER A 6 3.94 -6.91 3.21
CA SER A 6 2.83 -6.58 4.11
C SER A 6 3.30 -6.38 5.56
N SER A 7 4.35 -7.08 5.99
CA SER A 7 4.99 -6.84 7.29
C SER A 7 5.72 -5.50 7.35
N LEU A 8 6.43 -5.13 6.28
CA LEU A 8 7.09 -3.83 6.16
C LEU A 8 6.06 -2.70 6.08
N PHE A 9 4.98 -2.90 5.33
CA PHE A 9 3.86 -1.96 5.24
C PHE A 9 3.32 -1.66 6.63
N ASN A 10 2.97 -2.70 7.41
CA ASN A 10 2.45 -2.51 8.77
C ASN A 10 3.46 -1.82 9.70
N ALA A 11 4.75 -2.12 9.56
CA ALA A 11 5.80 -1.49 10.37
C ALA A 11 5.96 0.00 10.04
N VAL A 12 5.93 0.38 8.76
CA VAL A 12 6.05 1.77 8.30
C VAL A 12 4.75 2.54 8.57
N SER A 13 3.61 1.91 8.32
CA SER A 13 2.29 2.47 8.58
C SER A 13 1.93 2.47 10.06
N GLY A 14 2.72 1.85 10.95
CA GLY A 14 2.43 1.73 12.39
C GLY A 14 1.08 1.07 12.71
N LEU A 15 0.46 0.38 11.75
CA LEU A 15 -0.91 -0.12 11.82
C LEU A 15 -0.94 -1.56 11.31
N GLU A 16 -1.71 -2.44 11.94
CA GLU A 16 -1.90 -3.82 11.51
C GLU A 16 -3.02 -3.93 10.46
N ILE A 17 -2.80 -3.36 9.26
CA ILE A 17 -3.83 -3.28 8.19
C ILE A 17 -3.63 -4.37 7.13
N ALA A 18 -2.39 -4.60 6.73
CA ALA A 18 -2.06 -5.57 5.70
C ALA A 18 -2.01 -6.99 6.30
N GLU A 19 -2.70 -7.92 5.64
CA GLU A 19 -2.75 -9.32 6.07
C GLU A 19 -1.40 -10.01 5.84
N VAL A 20 -0.72 -10.41 6.92
CA VAL A 20 0.59 -11.08 6.84
C VAL A 20 0.39 -12.61 6.83
N GLY A 21 0.72 -13.26 5.71
CA GLY A 21 0.57 -14.71 5.55
C GLY A 21 1.78 -15.40 4.91
N VAL A 22 2.23 -16.53 5.49
CA VAL A 22 3.37 -17.34 5.02
C VAL A 22 2.98 -18.34 3.91
N ARG A 23 1.67 -18.57 3.67
CA ARG A 23 1.19 -19.55 2.68
C ARG A 23 0.08 -18.97 1.79
N ARG A 24 0.40 -18.95 0.48
CA ARG A 24 -0.30 -18.35 -0.67
C ARG A 24 -0.43 -16.81 -0.61
N PRO A 25 -0.16 -16.10 -1.71
CA PRO A 25 -0.32 -14.64 -1.74
C PRO A 25 -1.80 -14.31 -1.53
N THR A 26 -2.15 -13.63 -0.44
CA THR A 26 -3.53 -13.23 -0.12
C THR A 26 -3.85 -11.80 -0.54
N THR A 27 -2.84 -10.96 -0.78
CA THR A 27 -3.04 -9.62 -1.35
C THR A 27 -3.41 -9.76 -2.82
N SER A 28 -4.71 -9.88 -3.09
CA SER A 28 -5.28 -9.95 -4.44
C SER A 28 -5.55 -8.55 -5.00
N GLU A 29 -5.60 -7.56 -4.11
CA GLU A 29 -5.98 -6.17 -4.34
C GLU A 29 -5.01 -5.26 -3.58
N PRO A 30 -4.60 -4.12 -4.14
CA PRO A 30 -3.68 -3.20 -3.47
C PRO A 30 -4.31 -2.57 -2.22
N ILE A 31 -3.46 -2.20 -1.26
CA ILE A 31 -3.83 -1.52 -0.01
C ILE A 31 -3.05 -0.21 0.07
N ALA A 32 -3.68 0.87 0.53
CA ALA A 32 -3.03 2.17 0.68
C ALA A 32 -3.14 2.74 2.10
N CYS A 33 -2.05 3.34 2.57
CA CYS A 33 -1.99 4.17 3.76
C CYS A 33 -1.60 5.59 3.35
N VAL A 34 -2.40 6.57 3.73
CA VAL A 34 -2.26 7.99 3.38
C VAL A 34 -1.97 8.79 4.64
N TRP A 35 -0.95 9.64 4.61
CA TRP A 35 -0.65 10.58 5.68
C TRP A 35 -1.18 11.97 5.33
N GLY A 36 -2.15 12.46 6.11
CA GLY A 36 -2.82 13.74 5.86
C GLY A 36 -4.05 13.62 4.95
N GLU A 37 -4.52 14.77 4.45
CA GLU A 37 -5.72 14.87 3.61
C GLU A 37 -5.39 14.78 2.11
N GLY A 38 -6.34 14.26 1.33
CA GLY A 38 -6.26 14.15 -0.12
C GLY A 38 -5.83 12.78 -0.63
N GLY A 39 -5.43 12.70 -1.90
CA GLY A 39 -4.98 11.47 -2.55
C GLY A 39 -6.09 10.59 -3.13
N ASP A 40 -7.38 10.90 -2.90
CA ASP A 40 -8.50 10.10 -3.41
C ASP A 40 -8.51 9.97 -4.93
N ASP A 41 -8.32 11.06 -5.67
CA ASP A 41 -8.28 11.03 -7.14
C ASP A 41 -7.13 10.16 -7.66
N LEU A 42 -5.97 10.23 -6.99
CA LEU A 42 -4.82 9.40 -7.30
C LEU A 42 -5.12 7.92 -6.99
N LEU A 43 -5.69 7.62 -5.82
CA LEU A 43 -6.04 6.26 -5.43
C LEU A 43 -7.18 5.66 -6.27
N ASP A 44 -8.11 6.48 -6.75
CA ASP A 44 -9.13 6.11 -7.72
C ASP A 44 -8.46 5.74 -9.06
N TRP A 45 -7.51 6.54 -9.53
CA TRP A 45 -6.74 6.25 -10.74
C TRP A 45 -5.81 5.02 -10.61
N LEU A 46 -5.23 4.81 -9.42
CA LEU A 46 -4.48 3.60 -9.08
C LEU A 46 -5.39 2.40 -8.84
N GLU A 47 -6.72 2.56 -8.88
CA GLU A 47 -7.72 1.50 -8.67
C GLU A 47 -7.62 0.80 -7.30
N VAL A 48 -7.16 1.52 -6.27
CA VAL A 48 -7.14 1.01 -4.90
C VAL A 48 -8.57 1.01 -4.35
N PRO A 49 -9.16 -0.12 -3.95
CA PRO A 49 -10.55 -0.15 -3.47
C PRO A 49 -10.74 0.78 -2.27
N LYS A 50 -11.85 1.53 -2.22
CA LYS A 50 -12.14 2.47 -1.12
C LYS A 50 -12.14 1.82 0.26
N SER A 51 -12.52 0.54 0.35
CA SER A 51 -12.48 -0.26 1.58
C SER A 51 -11.08 -0.64 2.05
N ARG A 52 -10.05 -0.44 1.22
CA ARG A 52 -8.63 -0.78 1.49
C ARG A 52 -7.73 0.46 1.56
N ARG A 53 -8.32 1.63 1.77
CA ARG A 53 -7.62 2.89 2.01
C ARG A 53 -7.68 3.18 3.51
N THR A 54 -6.58 3.63 4.07
CA THR A 54 -6.52 4.08 5.46
C THR A 54 -5.85 5.45 5.51
N TRP A 55 -6.46 6.37 6.26
CA TRP A 55 -5.97 7.73 6.42
C TRP A 55 -5.45 7.92 7.84
N ARG A 56 -4.22 8.42 7.94
CA ARG A 56 -3.62 8.91 9.17
C ARG A 56 -3.94 10.39 9.29
N GLU A 57 -5.03 10.68 9.99
CA GLU A 57 -5.42 12.05 10.34
C GLU A 57 -4.45 12.59 11.40
N SER A 58 -3.53 13.44 10.97
CA SER A 58 -2.42 14.04 11.73
C SER A 58 -2.85 14.89 12.95
N ALA A 59 -4.12 14.95 13.33
CA ALA A 59 -4.57 15.77 14.46
C ALA A 59 -4.29 15.15 15.84
N LEU A 60 -4.06 13.83 15.92
CA LEU A 60 -3.93 13.09 17.18
C LEU A 60 -2.58 12.39 17.39
N ASP A 61 -1.85 12.11 16.32
CA ASP A 61 -0.48 11.59 16.36
C ASP A 61 0.44 12.81 16.23
N GLY A 62 1.23 13.10 17.27
CA GLY A 62 2.01 14.34 17.43
C GLY A 62 2.98 14.65 16.27
N ASP A 63 3.71 15.75 16.39
CA ASP A 63 4.62 16.34 15.38
C ASP A 63 5.59 15.35 14.68
N ASP A 64 5.74 14.12 15.18
CA ASP A 64 6.54 13.04 14.60
C ASP A 64 6.08 12.58 13.20
N GLU A 65 4.80 12.71 12.84
CA GLU A 65 4.28 12.31 11.52
C GLU A 65 4.14 13.46 10.52
N GLU A 66 4.41 14.71 10.95
CA GLU A 66 4.39 15.88 10.08
C GLU A 66 5.27 15.75 8.81
N PRO A 67 6.49 15.16 8.87
CA PRO A 67 7.33 14.97 7.69
C PRO A 67 6.75 14.02 6.64
N LEU A 68 5.78 13.17 7.03
CA LEU A 68 5.16 12.19 6.13
C LEU A 68 3.87 12.73 5.49
N ARG A 69 3.40 13.94 5.85
CA ARG A 69 2.20 14.52 5.23
C ARG A 69 2.33 14.59 3.70
N GLY A 70 1.32 14.06 3.00
CA GLY A 70 1.30 13.92 1.55
C GLY A 70 1.89 12.61 1.03
N LEU A 71 2.46 11.77 1.90
CA LEU A 71 2.91 10.42 1.53
C LEU A 71 1.71 9.48 1.36
N ILE A 72 1.77 8.66 0.31
CA ILE A 72 0.88 7.53 0.09
C ILE A 72 1.76 6.28 -0.03
N LEU A 73 1.64 5.38 0.94
CA LEU A 73 2.29 4.08 0.88
C LEU A 73 1.31 3.06 0.31
N ILE A 74 1.75 2.25 -0.65
CA ILE A 74 0.92 1.23 -1.31
C ILE A 74 1.59 -0.14 -1.17
N ASP A 75 0.86 -1.12 -0.63
CA ASP A 75 1.26 -2.53 -0.68
C ASP A 75 0.66 -3.16 -1.95
N LEU A 76 1.53 -3.63 -2.83
CA LEU A 76 1.16 -4.21 -4.13
C LEU A 76 0.99 -5.73 -4.06
N PRO A 77 0.07 -6.30 -4.85
CA PRO A 77 -0.01 -7.74 -5.03
C PRO A 77 1.31 -8.30 -5.61
N ASP A 78 1.67 -9.52 -5.23
CA ASP A 78 2.92 -10.15 -5.68
C ASP A 78 2.96 -10.28 -7.22
N HIS A 79 3.94 -9.62 -7.83
CA HIS A 79 4.19 -9.68 -9.26
C HIS A 79 4.53 -11.11 -9.75
N ASP A 80 5.14 -11.95 -8.88
CA ASP A 80 5.51 -13.34 -9.19
C ASP A 80 4.36 -14.35 -8.98
N SER A 81 3.14 -13.90 -8.71
CA SER A 81 1.97 -14.78 -8.57
C SER A 81 1.57 -15.36 -9.94
N THR A 82 1.28 -16.66 -10.00
CA THR A 82 0.99 -17.40 -11.24
C THR A 82 -0.34 -17.02 -11.91
N ALA A 83 -1.10 -16.09 -11.34
CA ALA A 83 -2.34 -15.58 -11.92
C ALA A 83 -2.07 -14.28 -12.70
N TYR A 84 -2.28 -14.37 -14.02
CA TYR A 84 -2.04 -13.30 -15.00
C TYR A 84 -2.65 -11.95 -14.61
N ALA A 85 -3.84 -11.95 -14.01
CA ALA A 85 -4.56 -10.73 -13.61
C ALA A 85 -3.87 -9.91 -12.50
N HIS A 86 -3.06 -10.53 -11.64
CA HIS A 86 -2.34 -9.79 -10.58
C HIS A 86 -1.11 -9.07 -11.12
N ARG A 87 -0.54 -9.57 -12.22
CA ARG A 87 0.66 -9.00 -12.82
C ARG A 87 0.39 -7.68 -13.54
N GLU A 88 -0.74 -7.58 -14.27
CA GLU A 88 -1.12 -6.35 -14.96
C GLU A 88 -1.31 -5.16 -14.01
N VAL A 89 -1.87 -5.42 -12.82
CA VAL A 89 -2.07 -4.37 -11.80
C VAL A 89 -0.73 -3.88 -11.26
N SER A 90 0.18 -4.79 -10.89
CA SER A 90 1.50 -4.40 -10.38
C SER A 90 2.38 -3.73 -11.44
N ASP A 91 2.39 -4.22 -12.68
CA ASP A 91 3.15 -3.62 -13.78
C ASP A 91 2.64 -2.20 -14.09
N ARG A 92 1.32 -1.99 -14.13
CA ARG A 92 0.73 -0.66 -14.32
C ARG A 92 1.15 0.27 -13.18
N LEU A 93 1.08 -0.18 -11.93
CA LEU A 93 1.34 0.66 -10.75
C LEU A 93 2.82 1.04 -10.60
N ILE A 94 3.75 0.16 -10.97
CA ILE A 94 5.20 0.42 -10.90
C ILE A 94 5.61 1.60 -11.78
N ASP A 95 4.99 1.78 -12.94
CA ASP A 95 5.31 2.88 -13.86
C ASP A 95 4.79 4.25 -13.38
N MET A 96 4.03 4.28 -12.28
CA MET A 96 3.24 5.42 -11.85
C MET A 96 3.60 5.92 -10.44
N VAL A 97 4.53 5.25 -9.76
CA VAL A 97 4.99 5.60 -8.41
C VAL A 97 6.36 6.27 -8.45
N ASP A 98 6.59 7.21 -7.53
CA ASP A 98 7.86 7.92 -7.43
C ASP A 98 9.01 7.01 -6.93
N VAL A 99 8.67 6.04 -6.07
CA VAL A 99 9.63 5.12 -5.43
C VAL A 99 9.03 3.73 -5.30
N VAL A 100 9.81 2.71 -5.67
CA VAL A 100 9.47 1.29 -5.48
C VAL A 100 10.45 0.65 -4.51
N PHE A 101 9.92 -0.03 -3.49
CA PHE A 101 10.71 -0.90 -2.61
C PHE A 101 10.44 -2.36 -3.00
N TRP A 102 11.44 -3.02 -3.60
CA TRP A 102 11.36 -4.44 -3.93
C TRP A 102 11.89 -5.28 -2.77
N VAL A 103 11.06 -6.17 -2.22
CA VAL A 103 11.35 -7.04 -1.07
C VAL A 103 11.22 -8.51 -1.44
#